data_AF-A0A2U3KMB6-F1
#
_entry.id   AF-A0A2U3KMB6-F1
#
_cell.length_a   1.000
_cell.length_b   1.000
_cell.length_c   1.000
_cell.angle_alpha   90.00
_cell.angle_beta   90.00
_cell.angle_gamma   90.00
#
_symmetry.space_group_name_H-M   'P 1'
#
loop_
_entity.id
_entity.type
_entity.pdbx_description
1 polymer ?
#
loop_
_entity_poly.entity_id
_entity_poly.type
_entity_poly.pdbx_seq_one_letter_code
_entity_poly.pdbx_strand_id
1 'polypeptide(L)'
;MSVRLGQAPGQPTEDISEEGKQLLKEMRDEYCLITDGLTTAKARKKAKELEAKPGIISDAFEFELVGYYDVMCSEEDSLAAGIKKLVEFFPIWDGFLLDVRGCGPAMAAVIISELDAAKARHVSSFWKYAGLDVAEDGLGRSRRAEHLIDVEYTNRKGEFATRKGITFNPFLKTKLIGVLGTSFLRLGGEYRLIYDGYKHRLETNPAYADLSKGHRHNMAIRYMIKIFLKDLWLAMRTLEGLPITQDYAEAKLGLKHGA
;
A
#
# COMPACT_ATOMS: atom_id res chain seq x y z
N MET A 1 18.19 13.78 -31.29
CA MET A 1 17.32 13.42 -30.16
C MET A 1 18.17 12.96 -28.99
N SER A 2 18.55 13.86 -28.10
CA SER A 2 19.10 13.45 -26.81
C SER A 2 17.93 13.39 -25.84
N VAL A 3 17.20 12.27 -25.82
CA VAL A 3 16.24 12.04 -24.74
C VAL A 3 17.08 11.77 -23.49
N ARG A 4 17.43 12.85 -22.77
CA ARG A 4 18.22 12.79 -21.53
C ARG A 4 17.34 12.20 -20.44
N LEU A 5 17.27 10.86 -20.39
CA LEU A 5 16.56 10.17 -19.33
C LEU A 5 17.39 10.25 -18.05
N GLY A 6 17.03 11.18 -17.16
CA GLY A 6 17.49 11.16 -15.77
C GLY A 6 16.80 10.07 -14.93
N GLN A 7 15.65 9.56 -15.39
CA GLN A 7 14.83 8.57 -14.70
C GLN A 7 14.39 7.47 -15.68
N ALA A 8 14.65 6.21 -15.34
CA ALA A 8 14.11 5.09 -16.10
C ALA A 8 12.59 4.96 -15.86
N PRO A 9 11.79 4.52 -16.85
CA PRO A 9 10.36 4.27 -16.65
C PRO A 9 10.11 3.34 -15.46
N GLY A 10 9.33 3.79 -14.49
CA GLY A 10 8.95 3.02 -13.30
C GLY A 10 9.95 3.06 -12.12
N GLN A 11 11.04 3.81 -12.22
CA GLN A 11 11.95 4.04 -11.09
C GLN A 11 11.39 5.13 -10.17
N PRO A 12 11.29 4.93 -8.84
CA PRO A 12 10.91 5.99 -7.90
C PRO A 12 11.88 7.17 -7.96
N THR A 13 11.36 8.40 -7.82
CA THR A 13 12.20 9.62 -7.84
C THR A 13 13.25 9.62 -6.73
N GLU A 14 12.98 8.95 -5.62
CA GLU A 14 13.89 8.76 -4.48
C GLU A 14 15.14 7.96 -4.86
N ASP A 15 15.02 7.04 -5.83
CA ASP A 15 16.09 6.13 -6.32
C ASP A 15 16.89 6.73 -7.49
N ILE A 16 16.56 7.95 -7.92
CA ILE A 16 17.33 8.69 -8.92
C ILE A 16 18.62 9.22 -8.27
N SER A 17 19.71 9.29 -9.04
CA SER A 17 20.92 10.00 -8.60
C SER A 17 20.58 11.44 -8.20
N GLU A 18 21.33 12.01 -7.27
CA GLU A 18 21.15 13.43 -6.88
C GLU A 18 21.26 14.37 -8.09
N GLU A 19 22.11 14.00 -9.06
CA GLU A 19 22.24 14.68 -10.36
C GLU A 19 20.94 14.63 -11.19
N GLY A 20 20.25 13.49 -11.23
CA GLY A 20 18.98 13.37 -11.95
C GLY A 20 17.82 14.09 -11.27
N LYS A 21 17.79 14.13 -9.93
CA LYS A 21 16.82 14.95 -9.18
C LYS A 21 17.02 16.43 -9.43
N GLN A 22 18.28 16.88 -9.44
CA GLN A 22 18.65 18.26 -9.73
C GLN A 22 18.28 18.61 -11.18
N LEU A 23 18.56 17.74 -12.15
CA LEU A 23 18.18 17.92 -13.55
C LEU A 23 16.66 18.05 -13.72
N LEU A 24 15.87 17.17 -13.10
CA LEU A 24 14.41 17.24 -13.15
C LEU A 24 13.87 18.55 -12.57
N LYS A 25 14.44 19.01 -11.45
CA LYS A 25 14.09 20.29 -10.85
C LYS A 25 14.38 21.45 -11.80
N GLU A 26 15.59 21.49 -12.36
CA GLU A 26 15.99 22.53 -13.31
C GLU A 26 15.11 22.52 -14.58
N MET A 27 14.72 21.34 -15.08
CA MET A 27 13.77 21.22 -16.19
C MET A 27 12.39 21.79 -15.84
N ARG A 28 11.88 21.56 -14.62
CA ARG A 28 10.59 22.14 -14.18
C ARG A 28 10.67 23.65 -14.00
N ASP A 29 11.75 24.14 -13.39
CA ASP A 29 11.98 25.57 -13.20
C ASP A 29 12.08 26.28 -14.56
N GLU A 30 12.82 25.69 -15.51
CA GLU A 30 12.92 26.19 -16.87
C GLU A 30 11.59 26.13 -17.62
N TYR A 31 10.83 25.04 -17.47
CA TYR A 31 9.48 24.93 -18.04
C TYR A 31 8.56 26.04 -17.54
N CYS A 32 8.58 26.35 -16.24
CA CYS A 32 7.81 27.43 -15.65
C CYS A 32 8.23 28.80 -16.23
N LEU A 33 9.53 29.08 -16.30
CA LEU A 33 10.06 30.32 -16.90
C LEU A 33 9.70 30.47 -18.38
N ILE A 34 9.77 29.38 -19.15
CA ILE A 34 9.38 29.37 -20.57
C ILE A 34 7.87 29.59 -20.68
N THR A 35 7.06 28.96 -19.84
CA THR A 35 5.60 29.10 -19.82
C THR A 35 5.18 30.53 -19.48
N ASP A 36 5.81 31.16 -18.49
CA ASP A 36 5.54 32.55 -18.09
C ASP A 36 5.89 33.55 -19.20
N GLY A 37 6.96 33.28 -19.96
CA GLY A 37 7.36 34.10 -21.11
C GLY A 37 6.50 33.90 -22.36
N LEU A 38 5.87 32.73 -22.52
CA LEU A 38 5.09 32.35 -23.69
C LEU A 38 3.62 32.80 -23.55
N THR A 39 3.35 34.06 -23.87
CA THR A 39 2.00 34.64 -23.84
C THR A 39 1.12 34.29 -25.07
N THR A 40 1.60 33.51 -26.06
CA THR A 40 0.91 33.37 -27.36
C THR A 40 0.68 31.93 -27.87
N ALA A 41 -0.53 31.72 -28.40
CA ALA A 41 -1.16 30.41 -28.70
C ALA A 41 -0.67 29.63 -29.95
N LYS A 42 0.41 30.02 -30.63
CA LYS A 42 0.84 29.37 -31.90
C LYS A 42 2.13 28.57 -31.77
N ALA A 43 2.06 27.25 -31.98
CA ALA A 43 3.15 26.28 -31.85
C ALA A 43 4.45 26.66 -32.60
N ARG A 44 4.35 27.23 -33.81
CA ARG A 44 5.54 27.67 -34.59
C ARG A 44 6.35 28.78 -33.92
N LYS A 45 5.69 29.70 -33.20
CA LYS A 45 6.37 30.81 -32.53
C LYS A 45 7.10 30.30 -31.28
N LYS A 46 6.46 29.37 -30.58
CA LYS A 46 7.00 28.65 -29.42
C LYS A 46 8.28 27.88 -29.75
N ALA A 47 8.29 27.11 -30.85
CA ALA A 47 9.48 26.40 -31.32
C ALA A 47 10.66 27.34 -31.62
N LYS A 48 10.38 28.48 -32.28
CA LYS A 48 11.42 29.48 -32.62
C LYS A 48 11.98 30.20 -31.39
N GLU A 49 11.15 30.45 -30.39
CA GLU A 49 11.57 31.08 -29.13
C GLU A 49 12.38 30.11 -28.25
N LEU A 50 12.08 28.81 -28.30
CA LEU A 50 12.88 27.74 -27.69
C LEU A 50 14.25 27.58 -28.36
N GLU A 51 14.31 27.55 -29.70
CA GLU A 51 15.59 27.49 -30.44
C GLU A 51 16.50 28.70 -30.14
N ALA A 52 15.92 29.85 -29.81
CA ALA A 52 16.66 31.08 -29.50
C ALA A 52 17.18 31.16 -28.06
N LYS A 53 16.69 30.31 -27.15
CA LYS A 53 17.10 30.25 -25.74
C LYS A 53 17.80 28.91 -25.48
N PRO A 54 19.14 28.83 -25.56
CA PRO A 54 19.84 27.62 -25.20
C PRO A 54 19.66 27.35 -23.70
N GLY A 55 19.01 26.24 -23.37
CA GLY A 55 18.78 25.77 -22.02
C GLY A 55 18.70 24.25 -21.95
N ILE A 56 18.15 23.70 -20.86
CA ILE A 56 18.04 22.25 -20.67
C ILE A 56 16.90 21.71 -21.54
N ILE A 57 15.79 22.45 -21.62
CA ILE A 57 14.70 22.21 -22.57
C ILE A 57 15.10 22.79 -23.92
N SER A 58 15.56 21.92 -24.82
CA SER A 58 16.18 22.32 -26.09
C SER A 58 15.24 22.24 -27.28
N ASP A 59 14.12 21.54 -27.17
CA ASP A 59 13.16 21.34 -28.26
C ASP A 59 11.70 21.47 -27.78
N ALA A 60 10.80 21.78 -28.72
CA ALA A 60 9.35 21.86 -28.47
C ALA A 60 8.78 20.54 -27.94
N PHE A 61 9.29 19.40 -28.36
CA PHE A 61 8.85 18.10 -27.85
C PHE A 61 9.24 17.89 -26.39
N GLU A 62 10.47 18.26 -26.00
CA GLU A 62 10.92 18.20 -24.60
C GLU A 62 10.09 19.12 -23.72
N PHE A 63 9.77 20.31 -24.20
CA PHE A 63 8.87 21.23 -23.51
C PHE A 63 7.48 20.60 -23.27
N GLU A 64 6.90 19.96 -24.29
CA GLU A 64 5.59 19.30 -24.16
C GLU A 64 5.64 18.14 -23.16
N LEU A 65 6.69 17.32 -23.18
CA LEU A 65 6.87 16.21 -22.24
C LEU A 65 6.96 16.69 -20.79
N VAL A 66 7.72 17.75 -20.51
CA VAL A 66 7.80 18.32 -19.15
C VAL A 66 6.45 18.87 -18.72
N GLY A 67 5.69 19.49 -19.64
CA GLY A 67 4.33 19.92 -19.36
C GLY A 67 3.37 18.77 -19.03
N TYR A 68 3.40 17.68 -19.78
CA TYR A 68 2.61 16.48 -19.45
C TYR A 68 3.00 15.89 -18.10
N TYR A 69 4.29 15.85 -17.79
CA TYR A 69 4.80 15.40 -16.50
C TYR A 69 4.24 16.26 -15.34
N ASP A 70 4.33 17.59 -15.46
CA ASP A 70 3.86 18.50 -14.40
C ASP A 70 2.34 18.38 -14.19
N VAL A 71 1.56 18.27 -15.27
CA VAL A 71 0.12 17.99 -15.21
C VAL A 71 -0.15 16.68 -14.48
N MET A 72 0.52 15.58 -14.85
CA MET A 72 0.35 14.28 -14.18
C MET A 72 0.66 14.35 -12.68
N CYS A 73 1.72 15.06 -12.28
CA CYS A 73 2.03 15.27 -10.86
C CYS A 73 0.93 16.06 -10.15
N SER A 74 0.44 17.14 -10.75
CA SER A 74 -0.65 17.94 -10.15
C SER A 74 -1.97 17.19 -10.04
N GLU A 75 -2.27 16.31 -11.00
CA GLU A 75 -3.43 15.43 -10.97
C GLU A 75 -3.28 14.36 -9.87
N GLU A 76 -2.09 13.80 -9.68
CA GLU A 76 -1.81 12.87 -8.58
C GLU A 76 -2.04 13.52 -7.21
N ASP A 77 -1.54 14.73 -6.99
CA ASP A 77 -1.78 15.51 -5.77
C ASP A 77 -3.28 15.79 -5.55
N SER A 78 -3.99 16.13 -6.63
CA SER A 78 -5.43 16.37 -6.61
C SER A 78 -6.22 15.10 -6.25
N LEU A 79 -5.83 13.95 -6.80
CA LEU A 79 -6.39 12.65 -6.46
C LEU A 79 -6.10 12.26 -5.01
N ALA A 80 -4.88 12.48 -4.52
CA ALA A 80 -4.52 12.21 -3.13
C ALA A 80 -5.37 13.05 -2.15
N ALA A 81 -5.57 14.34 -2.47
CA ALA A 81 -6.46 15.22 -1.71
C ALA A 81 -7.93 14.77 -1.80
N GLY A 82 -8.37 14.29 -2.96
CA GLY A 82 -9.70 13.71 -3.16
C GLY A 82 -9.93 12.46 -2.32
N ILE A 83 -8.96 11.53 -2.29
CA ILE A 83 -8.99 10.33 -1.46
C ILE A 83 -9.11 10.69 0.02
N LYS A 84 -8.35 11.70 0.47
CA LYS A 84 -8.44 12.17 1.87
C LYS A 84 -9.86 12.62 2.22
N LYS A 85 -10.47 13.48 1.40
CA LYS A 85 -11.85 13.91 1.61
C LYS A 85 -12.83 12.74 1.58
N LEU A 86 -12.59 11.75 0.73
CA LEU A 86 -13.45 10.59 0.60
C LEU A 86 -13.44 9.72 1.87
N VAL A 87 -12.25 9.43 2.42
CA VAL A 87 -12.13 8.58 3.62
C VAL A 87 -12.74 9.25 4.85
N GLU A 88 -12.68 10.58 4.93
CA GLU A 88 -13.29 11.38 6.01
C GLU A 88 -14.81 11.23 6.08
N PHE A 89 -15.49 10.80 5.01
CA PHE A 89 -16.94 10.51 5.06
C PHE A 89 -17.29 9.18 5.74
N PHE A 90 -16.33 8.27 5.90
CA PHE A 90 -16.60 6.97 6.50
C PHE A 90 -16.47 7.04 8.02
N PRO A 91 -17.46 6.59 8.81
CA PRO A 91 -17.41 6.66 10.28
C PRO A 91 -16.19 5.97 10.91
N ILE A 92 -15.64 4.95 10.25
CA ILE A 92 -14.43 4.25 10.70
C ILE A 92 -13.16 5.11 10.64
N TRP A 93 -13.18 6.19 9.85
CA TRP A 93 -12.09 7.15 9.83
C TRP A 93 -11.97 7.85 11.19
N ASP A 94 -12.99 8.60 11.59
CA ASP A 94 -12.99 9.32 12.88
C ASP A 94 -13.06 8.37 14.08
N GLY A 95 -13.72 7.22 13.93
CA GLY A 95 -13.90 6.28 15.03
C GLY A 95 -12.69 5.40 15.33
N PHE A 96 -11.68 5.33 14.45
CA PHE A 96 -10.51 4.49 14.67
C PHE A 96 -9.30 4.87 13.81
N LEU A 97 -9.43 4.94 12.48
CA LEU A 97 -8.27 4.99 11.58
C LEU A 97 -7.46 6.29 11.71
N LEU A 98 -8.10 7.41 12.05
CA LEU A 98 -7.46 8.71 12.25
C LEU A 98 -6.44 8.65 13.41
N ASP A 99 -6.75 7.92 14.48
CA ASP A 99 -5.90 7.80 15.67
C ASP A 99 -4.75 6.80 15.48
N VAL A 100 -4.83 5.95 14.45
CA VAL A 100 -3.81 4.94 14.16
C VAL A 100 -2.59 5.60 13.51
N ARG A 101 -1.58 5.87 14.33
CA ARG A 101 -0.29 6.40 13.87
C ARG A 101 0.32 5.51 12.79
N GLY A 102 0.54 6.09 11.61
CA GLY A 102 1.09 5.41 10.43
C GLY A 102 0.06 4.84 9.46
N CYS A 103 -1.25 4.98 9.75
CA CYS A 103 -2.32 4.74 8.80
C CYS A 103 -2.81 6.05 8.18
N GLY A 104 -2.16 6.51 7.12
CA GLY A 104 -2.59 7.71 6.39
C GLY A 104 -3.83 7.47 5.50
N PRO A 105 -4.42 8.53 4.91
CA PRO A 105 -5.65 8.44 4.12
C PRO A 105 -5.60 7.45 2.96
N ALA A 106 -4.47 7.34 2.26
CA ALA A 106 -4.32 6.37 1.17
C ALA A 106 -4.38 4.91 1.66
N MET A 107 -3.81 4.61 2.84
CA MET A 107 -3.90 3.27 3.44
C MET A 107 -5.29 3.01 4.01
N ALA A 108 -5.91 4.01 4.64
CA ALA A 108 -7.28 3.94 5.09
C ALA A 108 -8.24 3.65 3.93
N ALA A 109 -8.06 4.29 2.77
CA ALA A 109 -8.85 4.04 1.57
C ALA A 109 -8.75 2.57 1.11
N VAL A 110 -7.54 1.99 1.09
CA VAL A 110 -7.35 0.56 0.79
C VAL A 110 -8.11 -0.31 1.77
N ILE A 111 -7.98 -0.03 3.07
CA ILE A 111 -8.65 -0.80 4.13
C ILE A 111 -10.17 -0.75 3.95
N ILE A 112 -10.73 0.46 3.80
CA ILE A 112 -12.17 0.69 3.64
C ILE A 112 -12.70 0.03 2.37
N SER A 113 -11.93 0.04 1.27
CA SER A 113 -12.35 -0.58 0.01
C SER A 113 -12.36 -2.11 0.04
N GLU A 114 -11.54 -2.73 0.88
CA GLU A 114 -11.29 -4.18 0.86
C GLU A 114 -11.91 -4.93 2.03
N LEU A 115 -12.13 -4.26 3.17
CA LEU A 115 -12.61 -4.89 4.40
C LEU A 115 -14.01 -4.41 4.75
N ASP A 116 -14.87 -5.37 5.04
CA ASP A 116 -16.28 -5.18 5.34
C ASP A 116 -16.64 -6.05 6.54
N ALA A 117 -16.95 -5.39 7.65
CA ALA A 117 -17.24 -6.06 8.91
C ALA A 117 -18.60 -6.78 8.90
N ALA A 118 -19.56 -6.34 8.07
CA ALA A 118 -20.85 -7.02 7.90
C ALA A 118 -20.67 -8.40 7.25
N LYS A 119 -19.73 -8.53 6.30
CA LYS A 119 -19.38 -9.83 5.67
C LYS A 119 -18.50 -10.72 6.55
N ALA A 120 -17.77 -10.14 7.49
CA ALA A 120 -16.85 -10.86 8.37
C ALA A 120 -17.41 -11.02 9.78
N ARG A 121 -18.13 -12.13 10.03
CA ARG A 121 -18.66 -12.46 11.37
C ARG A 121 -17.57 -12.58 12.45
N HIS A 122 -16.34 -12.91 12.08
CA HIS A 122 -15.23 -13.09 13.00
C HIS A 122 -13.97 -12.40 12.49
N VAL A 123 -13.09 -11.96 13.39
CA VAL A 123 -11.77 -11.42 13.04
C VAL A 123 -10.92 -12.40 12.23
N SER A 124 -11.09 -13.72 12.46
CA SER A 124 -10.39 -14.75 11.69
C SER A 124 -10.75 -14.72 10.20
N SER A 125 -11.93 -14.22 9.83
CA SER A 125 -12.32 -13.99 8.44
C SER A 125 -11.49 -12.88 7.80
N PHE A 126 -11.19 -11.78 8.51
CA PHE A 126 -10.27 -10.74 8.05
C PHE A 126 -8.87 -11.33 7.84
N TRP A 127 -8.38 -12.09 8.82
CA TRP A 127 -7.05 -12.72 8.70
C TRP A 127 -6.98 -13.69 7.51
N LYS A 128 -8.01 -14.52 7.30
CA LYS A 128 -8.06 -15.45 6.16
C LYS A 128 -8.12 -14.71 4.83
N TYR A 129 -8.99 -13.70 4.71
CA TYR A 129 -9.12 -12.90 3.49
C TYR A 129 -7.82 -12.14 3.16
N ALA A 130 -7.14 -11.59 4.16
CA ALA A 130 -5.85 -10.92 4.01
C ALA A 130 -4.65 -11.90 3.89
N GLY A 131 -4.87 -13.22 3.95
CA GLY A 131 -3.81 -14.24 3.86
C GLY A 131 -2.83 -14.22 5.04
N LEU A 132 -3.31 -13.81 6.21
CA LEU A 132 -2.58 -13.79 7.49
C LEU A 132 -2.92 -15.01 8.37
N ASP A 133 -3.82 -15.88 7.92
CA ASP A 133 -4.14 -17.15 8.56
C ASP A 133 -3.09 -18.23 8.30
N VAL A 134 -3.19 -19.30 9.07
CA VAL A 134 -2.32 -20.48 8.97
C VAL A 134 -3.05 -21.49 8.08
N ALA A 135 -2.35 -22.04 7.08
CA ALA A 135 -2.87 -23.08 6.21
C ALA A 135 -2.83 -24.45 6.92
N GLU A 136 -3.34 -25.49 6.25
CA GLU A 136 -3.49 -26.83 6.84
C GLU A 136 -2.15 -27.48 7.20
N ASP A 137 -1.07 -27.09 6.54
CA ASP A 137 0.31 -27.53 6.79
C ASP A 137 0.95 -26.86 8.03
N GLY A 138 0.22 -26.00 8.73
CA GLY A 138 0.72 -25.25 9.89
C GLY A 138 1.57 -24.02 9.50
N LEU A 139 1.71 -23.71 8.22
CA LEU A 139 2.49 -22.57 7.74
C LEU A 139 1.61 -21.36 7.40
N GLY A 140 2.23 -20.19 7.27
CA GLY A 140 1.49 -18.99 6.86
C GLY A 140 0.99 -19.10 5.42
N ARG A 141 -0.31 -18.81 5.20
CA ARG A 141 -0.92 -18.84 3.86
C ARG A 141 -0.10 -18.03 2.86
N SER A 142 0.11 -18.59 1.68
CA SER A 142 1.00 -18.03 0.65
C SER A 142 0.62 -18.56 -0.73
N ARG A 143 1.42 -18.30 -1.76
CA ARG A 143 1.19 -18.78 -3.14
C ARG A 143 1.82 -20.16 -3.42
N ARG A 144 2.17 -20.90 -2.36
CA ARG A 144 2.66 -22.28 -2.48
C ARG A 144 1.55 -23.19 -2.98
N ALA A 145 1.91 -24.26 -3.71
CA ALA A 145 0.95 -25.14 -4.35
C ALA A 145 -0.04 -25.76 -3.36
N GLU A 146 0.41 -26.08 -2.15
CA GLU A 146 -0.36 -26.66 -1.05
C GLU A 146 -1.41 -25.69 -0.48
N HIS A 147 -1.29 -24.39 -0.78
CA HIS A 147 -2.22 -23.35 -0.30
C HIS A 147 -3.24 -22.93 -1.36
N LEU A 148 -3.12 -23.44 -2.59
CA LEU A 148 -4.00 -23.13 -3.71
C LEU A 148 -5.14 -24.15 -3.78
N ILE A 149 -6.31 -23.69 -4.20
CA ILE A 149 -7.47 -24.55 -4.44
C ILE A 149 -7.70 -24.73 -5.94
N ASP A 150 -8.28 -25.85 -6.34
CA ASP A 150 -8.72 -26.01 -7.72
C ASP A 150 -9.99 -25.19 -7.94
N VAL A 151 -9.95 -24.31 -8.94
CA VAL A 151 -11.06 -23.46 -9.36
C VAL A 151 -11.44 -23.85 -10.77
N GLU A 152 -12.69 -24.27 -10.94
CA GLU A 152 -13.29 -24.54 -12.24
C GLU A 152 -13.60 -23.23 -12.97
N TYR A 153 -13.35 -23.19 -14.27
CA TYR A 153 -13.71 -22.06 -15.12
C TYR A 153 -14.04 -22.53 -16.54
N THR A 154 -14.84 -21.75 -17.25
CA THR A 154 -15.13 -21.99 -18.67
C THR A 154 -14.06 -21.31 -19.52
N ASN A 155 -13.37 -22.09 -20.35
CA ASN A 155 -12.38 -21.55 -21.26
C ASN A 155 -13.03 -20.80 -22.45
N ARG A 156 -12.24 -20.12 -23.27
CA ARG A 156 -12.73 -19.41 -24.46
C ARG A 156 -13.46 -20.32 -25.48
N LYS A 157 -13.25 -21.64 -25.41
CA LYS A 157 -13.86 -22.65 -26.27
C LYS A 157 -15.16 -23.24 -25.69
N GLY A 158 -15.59 -22.80 -24.51
CA GLY A 158 -16.79 -23.29 -23.84
C GLY A 158 -16.60 -24.59 -23.05
N GLU A 159 -15.36 -25.06 -22.87
CA GLU A 159 -15.06 -26.29 -22.13
C GLU A 159 -14.76 -25.97 -20.65
N PHE A 160 -15.10 -26.90 -19.76
CA PHE A 160 -14.73 -26.84 -18.35
C PHE A 160 -13.25 -27.16 -18.18
N ALA A 161 -12.52 -26.26 -17.53
CA ALA A 161 -11.12 -26.44 -17.19
C ALA A 161 -10.89 -26.09 -15.72
N THR A 162 -9.85 -26.66 -15.12
CA THR A 162 -9.43 -26.37 -13.75
C THR A 162 -8.13 -25.58 -13.74
N ARG A 163 -8.00 -24.67 -12.77
CA ARG A 163 -6.74 -23.97 -12.48
C ARG A 163 -6.51 -23.86 -10.99
N LYS A 164 -5.25 -23.80 -10.57
CA LYS A 164 -4.89 -23.49 -9.19
C LYS A 164 -5.16 -22.01 -8.90
N GLY A 165 -6.12 -21.75 -8.02
CA GLY A 165 -6.57 -20.43 -7.60
C GLY A 165 -6.02 -20.02 -6.23
N ILE A 166 -5.72 -18.73 -6.09
CA ILE A 166 -5.28 -18.15 -4.82
C ILE A 166 -6.48 -18.01 -3.87
N THR A 167 -6.25 -18.30 -2.59
CA THR A 167 -7.28 -18.40 -1.55
C THR A 167 -7.43 -17.15 -0.66
N PHE A 168 -6.70 -16.08 -0.96
CA PHE A 168 -6.67 -14.82 -0.22
C PHE A 168 -6.44 -13.65 -1.17
N ASN A 169 -6.69 -12.42 -0.72
CA ASN A 169 -6.43 -11.21 -1.49
C ASN A 169 -4.93 -10.84 -1.42
N PRO A 170 -4.15 -11.01 -2.52
CA PRO A 170 -2.71 -10.75 -2.49
C PRO A 170 -2.36 -9.26 -2.45
N PHE A 171 -3.23 -8.42 -3.02
CA PHE A 171 -3.08 -6.97 -3.00
C PHE A 171 -3.20 -6.46 -1.57
N LEU A 172 -4.29 -6.82 -0.88
CA LEU A 172 -4.52 -6.45 0.51
C LEU A 172 -3.38 -6.95 1.42
N LYS A 173 -2.94 -8.21 1.25
CA LYS A 173 -1.80 -8.76 2.00
C LYS A 173 -0.54 -7.90 1.84
N THR A 174 -0.25 -7.47 0.61
CA THR A 174 0.92 -6.64 0.29
C THR A 174 0.81 -5.27 0.93
N LYS A 175 -0.37 -4.64 0.86
CA LYS A 175 -0.62 -3.33 1.48
C LYS A 175 -0.53 -3.39 3.00
N LEU A 176 -1.09 -4.42 3.64
CA LEU A 176 -1.04 -4.57 5.09
C LEU A 176 0.36 -4.91 5.61
N ILE A 177 1.04 -5.92 5.05
CA ILE A 177 2.35 -6.36 5.57
C ILE A 177 3.47 -5.46 5.06
N GLY A 178 3.51 -5.19 3.75
CA GLY A 178 4.62 -4.52 3.09
C GLY A 178 4.62 -3.01 3.26
N VAL A 179 3.43 -2.38 3.25
CA VAL A 179 3.30 -0.92 3.33
C VAL A 179 2.91 -0.47 4.73
N LEU A 180 1.77 -0.91 5.26
CA LEU A 180 1.31 -0.49 6.59
C LEU A 180 2.24 -1.02 7.69
N GLY A 181 2.67 -2.28 7.60
CA GLY A 181 3.62 -2.86 8.55
C GLY A 181 4.93 -2.07 8.63
N THR A 182 5.50 -1.66 7.49
CA THR A 182 6.71 -0.84 7.48
C THR A 182 6.46 0.59 7.98
N SER A 183 5.28 1.17 7.69
CA SER A 183 4.84 2.46 8.22
C SER A 183 4.81 2.47 9.75
N PHE A 184 4.19 1.46 10.38
CA PHE A 184 4.18 1.30 11.83
C PHE A 184 5.57 1.20 12.43
N LEU A 185 6.50 0.51 11.76
CA LEU A 185 7.87 0.40 12.25
C LEU A 185 8.64 1.73 12.18
N ARG A 186 8.44 2.51 11.11
CA ARG A 186 9.12 3.80 10.88
C ARG A 186 8.60 4.88 11.80
N LEU A 187 7.28 4.94 12.02
CA LEU A 187 6.65 6.01 12.80
C LEU A 187 6.51 5.68 14.29
N GLY A 188 6.56 4.41 14.67
CA GLY A 188 6.39 3.98 16.07
C GLY A 188 4.93 3.96 16.51
N GLY A 189 4.70 3.95 17.84
CA GLY A 189 3.37 3.89 18.45
C GLY A 189 3.01 2.52 19.00
N GLU A 190 1.73 2.29 19.26
CA GLU A 190 1.25 1.09 19.97
C GLU A 190 1.56 -0.21 19.22
N TYR A 191 1.30 -0.25 17.91
CA TYR A 191 1.60 -1.42 17.09
C TYR A 191 3.10 -1.73 17.00
N ARG A 192 3.97 -0.71 17.12
CA ARG A 192 5.41 -0.93 17.20
C ARG A 192 5.79 -1.69 18.48
N LEU A 193 5.17 -1.36 19.61
CA LEU A 193 5.40 -2.07 20.88
C LEU A 193 4.98 -3.54 20.79
N ILE A 194 3.84 -3.80 20.14
CA ILE A 194 3.36 -5.17 19.88
C ILE A 194 4.37 -5.95 19.03
N TYR A 195 4.91 -5.32 17.98
CA TYR A 195 5.96 -5.90 17.15
C TYR A 195 7.22 -6.21 17.96
N ASP A 196 7.75 -5.23 18.70
CA ASP A 196 9.01 -5.38 19.44
C ASP A 196 8.88 -6.47 20.51
N GLY A 197 7.76 -6.50 21.25
CA GLY A 197 7.48 -7.53 22.25
C GLY A 197 7.35 -8.94 21.65
N TYR A 198 6.64 -9.08 20.52
CA TYR A 198 6.54 -10.37 19.84
C TYR A 198 7.88 -10.83 19.28
N LYS A 199 8.64 -9.92 18.66
CA LYS A 199 9.97 -10.23 18.11
C LYS A 199 10.93 -10.69 19.20
N HIS A 200 10.97 -9.98 20.34
CA HIS A 200 11.78 -10.38 21.48
C HIS A 200 11.42 -11.78 21.99
N ARG A 201 10.12 -12.11 22.04
CA ARG A 201 9.66 -13.46 22.38
C ARG A 201 10.15 -14.53 21.39
N LEU A 202 10.15 -14.23 20.09
CA LEU A 202 10.69 -15.17 19.10
C LEU A 202 12.21 -15.33 19.21
N GLU A 203 12.93 -14.28 19.58
CA GLU A 203 14.39 -14.32 19.71
C GLU A 203 14.85 -15.08 20.97
N THR A 204 14.02 -15.11 22.01
CA THR A 204 14.32 -15.77 23.29
C THR A 204 13.79 -17.21 23.38
N ASN A 205 12.76 -17.56 22.60
CA ASN A 205 12.17 -18.89 22.66
C ASN A 205 13.01 -19.93 21.87
N PRO A 206 13.47 -21.03 22.52
CA PRO A 206 14.27 -22.07 21.88
C PRO A 206 13.64 -22.70 20.63
N ALA A 207 12.30 -22.79 20.55
CA ALA A 207 11.59 -23.35 19.41
C ALA A 207 11.82 -22.57 18.10
N TYR A 208 12.30 -21.34 18.18
CA TYR A 208 12.54 -20.46 17.04
C TYR A 208 14.02 -20.08 16.89
N ALA A 209 14.93 -20.77 17.60
CA ALA A 209 16.36 -20.49 17.58
C ALA A 209 16.95 -20.60 16.15
N ASP A 210 16.57 -21.66 15.43
CA ASP A 210 17.07 -21.97 14.09
C ASP A 210 16.52 -21.07 12.98
N LEU A 211 15.50 -20.25 13.28
CA LEU A 211 14.93 -19.34 12.31
C LEU A 211 15.87 -18.16 12.05
N SER A 212 15.91 -17.68 10.81
CA SER A 212 16.69 -16.48 10.48
C SER A 212 16.09 -15.23 11.14
N LYS A 213 16.91 -14.20 11.34
CA LYS A 213 16.46 -12.89 11.83
C LYS A 213 15.33 -12.32 10.95
N GLY A 214 15.44 -12.49 9.62
CA GLY A 214 14.41 -12.08 8.67
C GLY A 214 13.11 -12.87 8.82
N HIS A 215 13.18 -14.17 9.08
CA HIS A 215 11.98 -14.99 9.32
C HIS A 215 11.25 -14.55 10.60
N ARG A 216 11.99 -14.36 11.71
CA ARG A 216 11.41 -13.83 12.96
C ARG A 216 10.82 -12.42 12.78
N HIS A 217 11.49 -11.55 12.03
CA HIS A 217 10.97 -10.23 11.67
C HIS A 217 9.62 -10.33 10.92
N ASN A 218 9.52 -11.18 9.90
CA ASN A 218 8.29 -11.37 9.15
C ASN A 218 7.15 -11.97 9.99
N MET A 219 7.47 -12.88 10.90
CA MET A 219 6.50 -13.41 11.87
C MET A 219 5.98 -12.31 12.79
N ALA A 220 6.86 -11.43 13.28
CA ALA A 220 6.50 -10.32 14.14
C ALA A 220 5.65 -9.26 13.42
N ILE A 221 5.98 -8.90 12.16
CA ILE A 221 5.12 -8.02 11.36
C ILE A 221 3.74 -8.64 11.16
N ARG A 222 3.69 -9.92 10.79
CA ARG A 222 2.41 -10.63 10.60
C ARG A 222 1.58 -10.61 11.88
N TYR A 223 2.19 -10.85 13.04
CA TYR A 223 1.49 -10.80 14.32
C TYR A 223 0.96 -9.40 14.63
N MET A 224 1.79 -8.36 14.52
CA MET A 224 1.38 -6.97 14.70
C MET A 224 0.18 -6.60 13.83
N ILE A 225 0.21 -6.94 12.54
CA ILE A 225 -0.90 -6.67 11.61
C ILE A 225 -2.15 -7.46 11.98
N LYS A 226 -2.04 -8.69 12.50
CA LYS A 226 -3.21 -9.44 12.99
C LYS A 226 -3.88 -8.74 14.17
N ILE A 227 -3.10 -8.13 15.07
CA ILE A 227 -3.66 -7.35 16.19
C ILE A 227 -4.34 -6.08 15.66
N PHE A 228 -3.68 -5.32 14.78
CA PHE A 228 -4.31 -4.18 14.12
C PHE A 228 -5.66 -4.53 13.46
N LEU A 229 -5.73 -5.64 12.72
CA LEU A 229 -6.99 -6.07 12.09
C LEU A 229 -8.06 -6.51 13.11
N LYS A 230 -7.66 -6.96 14.30
CA LYS A 230 -8.59 -7.26 15.40
C LYS A 230 -9.22 -5.97 15.92
N ASP A 231 -8.39 -4.97 16.18
CA ASP A 231 -8.84 -3.67 16.70
C ASP A 231 -9.71 -2.95 15.67
N LEU A 232 -9.31 -2.98 14.39
CA LEU A 232 -10.11 -2.48 13.27
C LEU A 232 -11.46 -3.18 13.16
N TRP A 233 -11.48 -4.51 13.21
CA TRP A 233 -12.71 -5.29 13.11
C TRP A 233 -13.66 -4.98 14.27
N LEU A 234 -13.13 -4.83 15.48
CA LEU A 234 -13.89 -4.45 16.66
C LEU A 234 -14.49 -3.05 16.49
N ALA A 235 -13.70 -2.08 16.04
CA ALA A 235 -14.15 -0.71 15.79
C ALA A 235 -15.26 -0.67 14.72
N MET A 236 -15.06 -1.32 13.58
CA MET A 236 -16.07 -1.38 12.51
C MET A 236 -17.38 -1.99 13.00
N ARG A 237 -17.35 -3.12 13.70
CA ARG A 237 -18.58 -3.74 14.21
C ARG A 237 -19.27 -2.91 15.28
N THR A 238 -18.51 -2.23 16.13
CA THR A 238 -19.06 -1.35 17.16
C THR A 238 -19.78 -0.17 16.51
N LEU A 239 -19.18 0.47 15.51
CA LEU A 239 -19.77 1.58 14.77
C LEU A 239 -21.01 1.16 13.97
N GLU A 240 -21.02 -0.04 13.40
CA GLU A 240 -22.15 -0.59 12.63
C GLU A 240 -23.24 -1.23 13.53
N GLY A 241 -23.04 -1.28 14.86
CA GLY A 241 -23.99 -1.91 15.79
C GLY A 241 -24.09 -3.43 15.61
N LEU A 242 -23.06 -4.05 15.04
CA LEU A 242 -23.04 -5.48 14.74
C LEU A 242 -22.59 -6.30 15.97
N PRO A 243 -23.11 -7.54 16.15
CA PRO A 243 -22.75 -8.36 17.30
C PRO A 243 -21.27 -8.71 17.28
N ILE A 244 -20.58 -8.49 18.40
CA ILE A 244 -19.16 -8.79 18.57
C ILE A 244 -19.03 -10.22 19.09
N THR A 245 -18.31 -11.05 18.34
CA THR A 245 -17.92 -12.39 18.78
C THR A 245 -16.59 -12.32 19.51
N GLN A 246 -16.45 -13.03 20.63
CA GLN A 246 -15.18 -13.16 21.32
C GLN A 246 -14.10 -13.78 20.42
N ASP A 247 -12.84 -13.40 20.68
CA ASP A 247 -11.69 -13.93 19.96
C ASP A 247 -11.58 -15.45 20.13
N TYR A 248 -11.05 -16.16 19.12
CA TYR A 248 -10.88 -17.62 19.19
C TYR A 248 -10.05 -18.05 20.40
N ALA A 249 -9.02 -17.28 20.75
CA ALA A 249 -8.19 -17.57 21.92
C ALA A 249 -9.01 -17.55 23.23
N GLU A 250 -9.95 -16.63 23.35
CA GLU A 250 -10.84 -16.53 24.52
C GLU A 250 -11.96 -17.58 24.44
N ALA A 251 -12.63 -17.68 23.29
CA ALA A 251 -13.81 -18.52 23.09
C ALA A 251 -13.51 -20.02 23.03
N LYS A 252 -12.30 -20.42 22.61
CA LYS A 252 -11.93 -21.84 22.42
C LYS A 252 -10.76 -22.29 23.29
N LEU A 253 -9.80 -21.41 23.60
CA LEU A 253 -8.62 -21.76 24.40
C LEU A 253 -8.70 -21.24 25.84
N GLY A 254 -9.69 -20.41 26.18
CA GLY A 254 -9.85 -19.83 27.52
C GLY A 254 -8.75 -18.82 27.91
N LEU A 255 -7.93 -18.39 26.95
CA LEU A 255 -6.80 -17.49 27.19
C LEU A 255 -7.26 -16.04 26.99
N LYS A 256 -7.40 -15.29 28.09
CA LYS A 256 -7.59 -13.83 28.05
C LYS A 256 -6.26 -13.17 27.70
N HIS A 257 -6.21 -12.41 26.62
CA HIS A 257 -5.10 -11.50 26.39
C HIS A 257 -5.42 -10.17 27.09
N GLY A 258 -4.48 -9.68 27.91
CA GLY A 258 -4.70 -8.65 28.93
C GLY A 258 -5.45 -7.41 28.42
N ALA A 259 -6.32 -6.91 29.30
CA ALA A 259 -7.06 -5.66 29.17
C ALA A 259 -6.15 -4.44 29.07
#